data_AF-A0A1Q4XMI5-F1
#
_entry.id   AF-A0A1Q4XMI5-F1
#
_cell.length_a   1.000
_cell.length_b   1.000
_cell.length_c   1.000
_cell.angle_alpha   90.00
_cell.angle_beta   90.00
_cell.angle_gamma   90.00
#
_symmetry.space_group_name_H-M   'P 1'
#
loop_
_entity.id
_entity.type
_entity.pdbx_description
1 polymer ?
#
loop_
_entity_poly.entity_id
_entity_poly.type
_entity_poly.pdbx_seq_one_letter_code
_entity_poly.pdbx_strand_id
1 'polypeptide(L)'
;MTVRHRPKVRRWREETSQGEAWCYQVRCSCGEEFDEHYTKRLAESDKARHLMDVAPPVSERCRDPKKHRTQSHDYCPVCANQLCLPGFEGLEATG
;
A
#
# COMPACT_ATOMS: atom_id res chain seq x y z
N MET A 1 -6.33 14.90 8.84
CA MET A 1 -5.02 14.53 8.25
C MET A 1 -5.19 13.18 7.58
N THR A 2 -4.98 13.06 6.27
CA THR A 2 -5.02 11.77 5.56
C THR A 2 -3.83 10.94 6.02
N VAL A 3 -4.08 9.86 6.76
CA VAL A 3 -3.02 8.95 7.22
C VAL A 3 -2.41 8.28 6.00
N ARG A 4 -1.09 8.39 5.83
CA ARG A 4 -0.39 7.68 4.75
C ARG A 4 -0.21 6.23 5.17
N HIS A 5 -0.67 5.30 4.35
CA HIS A 5 -0.53 3.88 4.63
C HIS A 5 0.83 3.38 4.11
N ARG A 6 1.64 2.84 5.02
CA ARG A 6 2.99 2.34 4.74
C ARG A 6 3.18 0.95 5.37
N PRO A 7 2.42 -0.07 4.92
CA PRO A 7 2.54 -1.40 5.47
C PRO A 7 3.93 -2.00 5.16
N LYS A 8 4.63 -2.43 6.21
CA LYS A 8 5.96 -3.05 6.14
C LYS A 8 5.92 -4.41 6.83
N VAL A 9 6.48 -5.43 6.19
CA VAL A 9 6.67 -6.74 6.82
C VAL A 9 7.88 -6.64 7.75
N ARG A 10 7.68 -6.92 9.04
CA ARG A 10 8.73 -7.15 10.02
C ARG A 10 8.96 -8.65 10.16
N ARG A 11 10.18 -9.01 10.53
CA ARG A 11 10.55 -10.39 10.87
C ARG A 11 11.34 -10.43 12.17
N TRP A 12 11.15 -11.48 12.95
CA TRP A 12 11.96 -11.80 14.12
C TRP A 12 12.06 -13.32 14.28
N ARG A 13 12.91 -13.77 15.21
CA ARG A 13 13.05 -15.18 15.57
C ARG A 13 12.36 -15.41 16.90
N GLU A 14 11.65 -16.52 17.00
CA GLU A 14 11.01 -16.98 18.22
C GLU A 14 11.37 -18.44 18.46
N GLU A 15 11.60 -18.79 19.72
CA GLU A 15 11.82 -20.17 20.15
C GLU A 15 10.46 -20.84 20.35
N THR A 16 10.15 -21.80 19.48
CA THR A 16 8.93 -22.61 19.57
C THR A 16 9.24 -23.95 20.23
N SER A 17 8.21 -24.69 20.61
CA SER A 17 8.34 -26.05 21.14
C SER A 17 9.01 -27.05 20.17
N GLN A 18 9.17 -26.69 18.89
CA GLN A 18 9.84 -27.47 17.86
C GLN A 18 11.21 -26.89 17.43
N GLY A 19 11.68 -25.83 18.09
CA GLY A 19 12.94 -25.13 17.78
C GLY A 19 12.73 -23.67 17.34
N GLU A 20 13.80 -23.02 16.84
CA GLU A 20 13.73 -21.64 16.37
C GLU A 20 12.93 -21.50 15.06
N ALA A 21 11.92 -20.64 15.06
CA ALA A 21 11.11 -20.32 13.88
C ALA A 21 11.23 -18.83 13.50
N TRP A 22 11.13 -18.54 12.21
CA TRP A 22 11.01 -17.18 11.71
C TRP A 22 9.54 -16.75 11.75
N CYS A 23 9.27 -15.65 12.45
CA CYS A 23 7.96 -15.01 12.49
C CYS A 23 7.95 -13.75 11.62
N TYR A 24 6.83 -13.50 10.96
CA TYR A 24 6.60 -12.38 10.06
C TYR A 24 5.26 -11.71 10.39
N GLN A 25 5.24 -10.38 10.47
CA GLN A 25 4.01 -9.63 10.70
C GLN A 25 4.06 -8.31 9.94
N VAL A 26 2.91 -7.89 9.41
CA VAL A 26 2.78 -6.58 8.76
C VAL A 26 2.56 -5.51 9.82
N ARG A 27 3.19 -4.34 9.65
CA ARG A 27 2.88 -3.15 10.43
C ARG A 27 2.63 -1.97 9.52
N CYS A 28 1.52 -1.29 9.72
CA CYS A 28 1.18 -0.07 8.98
C CYS A 28 1.15 1.15 9.92
N SER A 29 1.46 2.31 9.38
CA SER A 29 1.39 3.61 10.08
C SER A 29 -0.04 4.02 10.46
N CYS A 30 -1.06 3.35 9.95
CA CYS A 30 -2.44 3.57 10.35
C CYS A 30 -2.84 2.86 11.66
N GLY A 31 -1.95 2.00 12.20
CA GLY A 31 -2.22 1.28 13.44
C GLY A 31 -3.07 0.01 13.27
N GLU A 32 -3.36 -0.39 12.03
CA GLU A 32 -4.03 -1.68 11.75
C GLU A 32 -3.18 -2.83 12.31
N GLU A 33 -3.84 -3.76 12.99
CA GLU A 33 -3.22 -4.98 13.52
C GLU A 33 -3.25 -6.08 12.45
N PHE A 34 -2.20 -6.88 12.42
CA PHE A 34 -2.05 -7.96 11.45
C PHE A 34 -1.62 -9.22 12.17
N ASP A 35 -2.08 -10.36 11.65
CA ASP A 35 -1.72 -11.66 12.16
C ASP A 35 -0.22 -11.94 12.01
N GLU A 36 0.28 -12.76 12.93
CA GLU A 36 1.64 -13.27 12.91
C GLU A 36 1.69 -14.55 12.08
N HIS A 37 2.66 -14.61 11.17
CA HIS A 37 2.81 -15.72 10.23
C HIS A 37 4.20 -16.33 10.34
N TYR A 38 4.28 -17.66 10.31
CA TYR A 38 5.56 -18.38 10.19
C TYR A 38 6.09 -18.45 8.75
N THR A 39 5.34 -17.90 7.79
CA THR A 39 5.78 -17.82 6.39
C THR A 39 5.73 -16.39 5.89
N LYS A 40 6.80 -15.98 5.21
CA LYS A 40 6.90 -14.64 4.62
C LYS A 40 5.76 -14.36 3.62
N ARG A 41 5.35 -15.37 2.85
CA ARG A 41 4.34 -15.23 1.79
C ARG A 41 2.99 -14.81 2.33
N LEU A 42 2.57 -15.31 3.50
CA LEU A 42 1.31 -14.92 4.12
C LEU A 42 1.36 -13.47 4.60
N ALA A 43 2.44 -13.04 5.26
CA ALA A 43 2.63 -11.65 5.63
C ALA A 43 2.70 -10.70 4.40
N GLU A 44 3.27 -11.13 3.28
CA GLU A 44 3.22 -10.35 2.03
C GLU A 44 1.81 -10.27 1.44
N SER A 45 1.01 -11.33 1.57
CA SER A 45 -0.40 -11.34 1.16
C SER A 45 -1.23 -10.37 2.00
N ASP A 46 -1.03 -10.36 3.32
CA ASP A 46 -1.71 -9.42 4.22
C ASP A 46 -1.37 -7.97 3.92
N LYS A 47 -0.09 -7.71 3.61
CA LYS A 47 0.36 -6.40 3.15
C LYS A 47 -0.35 -5.99 1.86
N ALA A 48 -0.47 -6.91 0.90
CA ALA A 48 -1.13 -6.63 -0.38
C ALA A 48 -2.63 -6.36 -0.19
N ARG A 49 -3.31 -7.17 0.62
CA ARG A 49 -4.72 -6.99 0.98
C ARG A 49 -4.95 -5.61 1.60
N HIS A 50 -4.21 -5.27 2.65
CA HIS A 50 -4.35 -3.96 3.29
C HIS A 50 -4.06 -2.80 2.34
N LEU A 51 -3.05 -2.93 1.46
CA LEU A 51 -2.81 -1.91 0.43
C LEU A 51 -3.99 -1.74 -0.51
N MET A 52 -4.73 -2.80 -0.85
CA MET A 52 -5.92 -2.71 -1.69
C MET A 52 -7.09 -2.06 -0.94
N ASP A 53 -7.29 -2.42 0.33
CA ASP A 53 -8.40 -1.92 1.15
C ASP A 53 -8.27 -0.42 1.45
N VAL A 54 -7.05 0.06 1.67
CA VAL A 54 -6.76 1.46 2.02
C VAL A 54 -6.38 2.31 0.82
N ALA A 55 -6.33 1.73 -0.39
CA ALA A 55 -5.92 2.47 -1.57
C ALA A 55 -7.00 3.51 -1.94
N PRO A 56 -6.61 4.78 -2.18
CA PRO A 56 -7.53 5.81 -2.68
C PRO A 56 -8.17 5.43 -4.02
N PRO A 57 -9.23 6.13 -4.46
CA PRO A 57 -9.77 5.98 -5.81
C PRO A 57 -8.69 6.13 -6.89
N VAL A 58 -8.83 5.41 -8.00
CA VAL A 58 -7.82 5.42 -9.10
C VAL A 58 -7.58 6.84 -9.64
N SER A 59 -8.61 7.69 -9.66
CA SER A 59 -8.51 9.10 -10.06
C SER A 59 -7.57 9.92 -9.17
N GLU A 60 -7.49 9.56 -7.88
CA GLU A 60 -6.70 10.27 -6.86
C GLU A 60 -5.30 9.68 -6.65
N ARG A 61 -5.05 8.51 -7.25
CA ARG A 61 -3.74 7.84 -7.20
C ARG A 61 -2.71 8.55 -8.07
N CYS A 62 -1.45 8.36 -7.69
CA CYS A 62 -0.35 8.91 -8.47
C CYS A 62 -0.17 8.19 -9.82
N ARG A 63 -0.32 8.95 -10.91
CA ARG A 63 -0.05 8.48 -12.28
C ARG A 63 1.43 8.53 -12.67
N ASP A 64 2.22 9.41 -12.04
CA ASP A 64 3.67 9.53 -12.28
C ASP A 64 4.48 9.57 -10.95
N PRO A 65 4.76 8.40 -10.35
CA PRO A 65 5.48 8.29 -9.07
C PRO A 65 6.88 8.92 -9.07
N LYS A 66 7.56 8.90 -10.24
CA LYS A 66 8.93 9.41 -10.38
C LYS A 66 8.96 10.93 -10.29
N LYS A 67 7.99 11.61 -10.91
CA LYS A 67 7.89 13.07 -10.90
C LYS A 67 7.25 13.62 -9.63
N HIS A 68 6.24 12.95 -9.07
CA HIS A 68 5.44 13.48 -7.96
C HIS A 68 5.93 13.04 -6.57
N ARG A 69 7.03 12.28 -6.49
CA ARG A 69 7.68 11.81 -5.25
C ARG A 69 6.68 11.14 -4.27
N THR A 70 5.77 10.34 -4.81
CA THR A 70 4.76 9.56 -4.07
C THR A 70 4.63 8.17 -4.68
N GLN A 71 4.06 7.19 -3.97
CA GLN A 71 3.89 5.85 -4.52
C GLN A 71 2.65 5.78 -5.42
N SER A 72 2.62 4.84 -6.36
CA SER A 72 1.50 4.68 -7.31
C SER A 72 0.17 4.37 -6.62
N HIS A 73 0.19 3.75 -5.45
CA HIS A 73 -1.01 3.41 -4.67
C HIS A 73 -1.35 4.46 -3.61
N ASP A 74 -0.61 5.56 -3.54
CA ASP A 74 -0.92 6.65 -2.61
C ASP A 74 -1.79 7.71 -3.26
N TYR A 75 -2.46 8.46 -2.39
CA TYR A 75 -3.04 9.74 -2.73
C TYR A 75 -1.95 10.69 -3.24
N CYS A 76 -2.19 11.26 -4.42
CA CYS A 76 -1.31 12.24 -5.03
C CYS A 76 -2.03 13.58 -5.13
N PRO A 77 -1.62 14.63 -4.39
CA PRO A 77 -2.28 15.93 -4.45
C PRO A 77 -2.18 16.59 -5.84
N VAL A 78 -1.19 16.20 -6.64
CA VAL A 78 -1.04 16.69 -8.02
C VAL A 78 -2.05 16.00 -8.94
N CYS A 79 -2.10 14.66 -8.95
CA CYS A 79 -2.99 13.93 -9.84
C CYS A 79 -4.46 14.01 -9.41
N ALA A 80 -4.76 14.04 -8.12
CA ALA A 80 -6.13 14.09 -7.60
C ALA A 80 -6.86 15.40 -7.94
N ASN A 81 -6.14 16.52 -8.04
CA ASN A 81 -6.72 17.83 -8.36
C ASN A 81 -6.63 18.17 -9.85
N GLN A 82 -6.16 17.26 -10.70
CA GLN A 82 -6.24 17.43 -12.15
C GLN A 82 -7.64 17.05 -12.62
N LEU A 83 -8.50 18.07 -12.74
CA LEU A 83 -9.77 17.95 -13.43
C LEU A 83 -9.51 17.71 -14.92
N CYS A 84 -10.24 16.76 -15.51
CA CYS A 84 -10.36 16.69 -16.95
C CYS A 84 -10.98 17.99 -17.46
N LEU A 85 -10.45 18.51 -18.56
CA LEU A 85 -11.10 19.64 -19.22
C LEU A 85 -12.50 19.21 -19.67
N PRO A 86 -13.52 20.08 -19.55
CA PRO A 86 -14.88 19.77 -19.99
C PRO A 86 -14.87 19.36 -21.47
N GLY A 87 -15.49 18.23 -21.80
CA GLY A 87 -15.51 17.65 -23.16
C GLY A 87 -14.36 16.68 -23.49
N PHE A 88 -13.44 16.43 -22.55
CA PHE A 88 -12.31 15.50 -22.70
C PHE A 88 -12.41 14.27 -21.76
N GLU A 89 -13.58 14.01 -21.17
CA GLU A 89 -13.76 12.98 -20.13
C GLU A 89 -13.55 11.53 -20.61
N GLY A 90 -13.41 11.30 -21.92
CA GLY A 90 -13.20 9.98 -22.53
C GLY A 90 -11.91 9.84 -23.33
N LEU A 91 -11.04 10.85 -23.35
CA LEU A 91 -9.73 10.76 -24.00
C LEU A 91 -8.73 10.15 -23.00
N GLU A 92 -8.70 8.82 -22.94
CA GLU A 92 -7.61 8.12 -22.28
C GLU A 92 -6.32 8.49 -23.01
N ALA A 93 -5.42 9.20 -22.33
CA ALA A 93 -4.12 9.55 -22.87
C ALA A 93 -3.31 8.25 -23.05
N THR A 94 -3.45 7.61 -24.21
CA THR A 94 -2.57 6.53 -24.65
C THR A 94 -1.21 7.16 -24.95
N GLY A 95 -0.29 7.07 -24.00
CA GLY A 95 1.09 7.54 -24.12
C GLY A 95 2.06 6.54 -23.52
#